data_AF-A0A5S3XXD1-F1
#
_entry.id   AF-A0A5S3XXD1-F1
#
_cell.length_a   1.000
_cell.length_b   1.000
_cell.length_c   1.000
_cell.angle_alpha   90.00
_cell.angle_beta   90.00
_cell.angle_gamma   90.00
#
_symmetry.space_group_name_H-M   'P 1'
#
loop_
_entity.id
_entity.type
_entity.pdbx_description
1 polymer ?
#
loop_
_entity_poly.entity_id
_entity_poly.type
_entity_poly.pdbx_seq_one_letter_code
_entity_poly.pdbx_strand_id
1 'polypeptide(L)' 'MSIYHYTVDTPHGRFVTHDRHSYFAVIFKCRNNGAKPDVLWLTSEHVAKREAVSMSRLGFEVLGTYTAIERVL' A
#
# COMPACT_ATOMS: atom_id res chain seq x y z
N MET A 1 0.92 -18.74 -18.64
CA MET A 1 0.03 -17.98 -17.71
C MET A 1 0.76 -16.71 -17.34
N SER A 2 0.24 -15.54 -17.73
CA SER A 2 0.86 -14.24 -17.44
C SER A 2 0.83 -13.97 -15.93
N ILE A 3 1.99 -13.67 -15.35
CA ILE A 3 2.16 -13.43 -13.91
C ILE A 3 1.75 -11.98 -13.66
N TYR A 4 0.47 -11.76 -13.37
CA TYR A 4 -0.02 -10.42 -13.02
C TYR A 4 0.65 -9.95 -11.73
N HIS A 5 1.42 -8.87 -11.83
CA HIS A 5 2.03 -8.19 -10.70
C HIS A 5 1.33 -6.84 -10.54
N TYR A 6 0.55 -6.69 -9.47
CA TYR A 6 -0.01 -5.39 -9.12
C TYR A 6 1.08 -4.56 -8.44
N THR A 7 1.28 -3.35 -8.92
CA THR A 7 2.36 -2.47 -8.45
C THR A 7 1.82 -1.13 -8.01
N VAL A 8 2.44 -0.56 -6.97
CA VAL A 8 2.20 0.80 -6.51
C VAL A 8 3.54 1.52 -6.51
N ASP A 9 3.66 2.50 -7.40
CA ASP A 9 4.80 3.41 -7.49
C ASP A 9 4.50 4.66 -6.65
N THR A 10 5.33 4.94 -5.65
CA THR A 10 5.20 6.12 -4.78
C THR A 10 6.53 6.88 -4.68
N PRO A 11 6.52 8.14 -4.20
CA PRO A 11 7.74 8.85 -3.84
C PRO A 11 8.59 8.12 -2.78
N HIS A 12 8.01 7.14 -2.09
CA HIS A 12 8.62 6.39 -1.00
C HIS A 12 9.16 5.02 -1.42
N GLY A 13 8.96 4.63 -2.68
CA GLY A 13 9.39 3.35 -3.23
C GLY A 13 8.34 2.68 -4.10
N ARG A 14 8.74 1.55 -4.68
CA ARG A 14 7.87 0.65 -5.45
C ARG A 14 7.51 -0.55 -4.61
N PHE A 15 6.22 -0.84 -4.54
CA PHE A 15 5.68 -1.99 -3.84
C PHE A 15 4.99 -2.92 -4.84
N VAL A 16 5.13 -4.23 -4.65
CA VAL A 16 4.59 -5.26 -5.55
C VAL A 16 3.79 -6.27 -4.73
N THR A 17 2.64 -6.70 -5.26
CA THR A 17 1.90 -7.84 -4.75
C THR A 17 1.61 -8.85 -5.86
N HIS A 18 1.54 -10.12 -5.48
CA HIS A 18 1.09 -11.21 -6.33
C HIS A 18 -0.40 -11.53 -6.13
N ASP A 19 -1.05 -10.90 -5.14
CA ASP A 19 -2.48 -11.06 -4.90
C ASP A 19 -3.28 -10.32 -5.96
N ARG A 20 -4.14 -11.06 -6.67
CA ARG A 20 -4.96 -10.54 -7.75
C ARG A 20 -6.14 -9.72 -7.27
N HIS A 21 -6.48 -9.77 -5.99
CA HIS A 21 -7.64 -9.07 -5.42
C HIS A 21 -7.27 -7.79 -4.67
N SER A 22 -5.96 -7.48 -4.59
CA SER A 22 -5.42 -6.35 -3.85
C SER A 22 -5.17 -5.14 -4.75
N TYR A 23 -6.23 -4.39 -5.05
CA TYR A 23 -6.19 -3.25 -5.98
C TYR A 23 -5.88 -1.90 -5.32
N PHE A 24 -5.80 -1.85 -3.99
CA PHE A 24 -5.50 -0.64 -3.24
C PHE A 24 -4.40 -0.90 -2.23
N ALA A 25 -3.67 0.15 -1.87
CA ALA A 25 -2.59 0.08 -0.92
C ALA A 25 -2.61 1.28 0.03
N VAL A 26 -2.29 1.03 1.29
CA VAL A 26 -1.91 2.07 2.26
C VAL A 26 -0.41 1.97 2.44
N ILE A 27 0.33 3.04 2.11
CA ILE A 27 1.75 3.13 2.43
C ILE A 27 1.88 3.82 3.79
N PHE A 28 2.63 3.19 4.68
CA PHE A 28 2.82 3.68 6.04
C PHE A 28 4.24 3.39 6.53
N LYS A 29 4.63 3.99 7.64
CA LYS A 29 5.85 3.63 8.37
C LYS A 29 5.65 3.86 9.87
N CYS A 30 6.52 3.27 10.68
CA CYS A 30 6.58 3.64 12.10
C CYS A 30 7.07 5.09 12.24
N ARG A 31 6.60 5.82 13.25
CA ARG A 31 6.99 7.23 13.51
C ARG A 31 8.45 7.42 13.96
N ASN A 32 9.19 6.33 14.15
CA ASN A 32 10.59 6.41 14.55
C ASN A 32 11.46 6.84 13.35
N ASN A 33 12.33 7.82 13.54
CA ASN A 33 13.28 8.29 12.54
C ASN A 33 14.16 7.12 12.05
N GLY A 34 13.92 6.64 10.84
CA GLY A 34 14.65 5.53 10.23
C GLY A 34 13.79 4.32 9.85
N ALA A 35 12.52 4.29 10.23
CA ALA A 35 11.61 3.23 9.78
C ALA A 35 11.40 3.32 8.26
N LYS A 36 11.60 2.19 7.58
CA LYS A 36 11.33 2.09 6.14
C LYS A 36 9.81 2.09 5.91
N PRO A 37 9.34 2.71 4.82
CA PRO A 37 7.98 2.56 4.34
C PRO A 37 7.61 1.10 4.09
N ASP A 38 6.40 0.73 4.46
CA ASP A 38 5.79 -0.57 4.23
C ASP A 38 4.38 -0.39 3.63
N VAL A 39 3.82 -1.48 3.13
CA VAL A 39 2.56 -1.49 2.36
C VAL A 39 1.53 -2.43 2.97
N LEU A 40 0.31 -1.93 3.12
CA LEU A 40 -0.87 -2.74 3.41
C LEU A 40 -1.74 -2.82 2.15
N TRP A 41 -1.85 -4.00 1.58
CA TRP A 41 -2.65 -4.29 0.38
C TRP A 41 -4.10 -4.60 0.73
N LEU A 42 -5.04 -4.02 -0.02
CA LEU A 42 -6.46 -4.00 0.29
C LEU A 42 -7.31 -4.11 -0.99
N THR A 43 -8.53 -4.60 -0.81
CA THR A 43 -9.44 -4.93 -1.92
C THR A 43 -10.27 -3.74 -2.42
N SER A 44 -10.38 -2.66 -1.65
CA SER A 44 -11.16 -1.48 -2.04
C SER A 44 -10.63 -0.17 -1.46
N GLU A 45 -10.89 0.94 -2.15
CA GLU A 45 -10.53 2.29 -1.70
C GLU A 45 -11.15 2.65 -0.35
N HIS A 46 -12.41 2.24 -0.14
CA HIS A 46 -13.13 2.52 1.09
C HIS A 46 -12.45 1.85 2.29
N VAL A 47 -12.04 0.59 2.15
CA VAL A 47 -11.29 -0.13 3.18
C VAL A 47 -9.92 0.53 3.38
N ALA A 48 -9.21 0.91 2.31
CA ALA A 48 -7.92 1.60 2.42
C ALA A 48 -7.99 2.90 3.21
N LYS A 49 -9.00 3.74 2.95
CA LYS A 49 -9.23 4.97 3.71
C LYS A 49 -9.52 4.70 5.19
N ARG A 50 -10.33 3.69 5.48
CA ARG A 50 -10.65 3.30 6.86
C ARG A 50 -9.41 2.79 7.60
N GLU A 51 -8.64 1.90 6.98
CA GLU A 51 -7.42 1.35 7.59
C GLU A 51 -6.36 2.43 7.77
N ALA A 52 -6.18 3.35 6.83
CA ALA A 52 -5.28 4.51 7.00
C ALA A 52 -5.60 5.32 8.27
N VAL A 53 -6.89 5.55 8.55
CA VAL A 53 -7.33 6.23 9.78
C VAL A 53 -7.01 5.38 11.01
N SER A 54 -7.30 4.07 10.98
CA SER A 54 -6.97 3.14 12.07
C SER A 54 -5.47 3.11 12.38
N MET A 55 -4.63 3.02 11.35
CA MET A 55 -3.18 2.99 11.48
C MET A 55 -2.63 4.29 12.05
N SER A 56 -3.17 5.43 11.61
CA SER A 56 -2.81 6.74 12.18
C SER A 56 -3.12 6.81 13.68
N ARG A 57 -4.23 6.21 14.13
CA ARG A 57 -4.61 6.12 15.56
C ARG A 57 -3.71 5.18 16.35
N LEU A 58 -3.19 4.12 15.72
CA LEU A 58 -2.23 3.20 16.30
C LEU A 58 -0.79 3.76 16.36
N GLY A 59 -0.58 5.00 15.90
CA GLY A 59 0.71 5.67 15.98
C GLY A 59 1.63 5.44 14.78
N PHE A 60 1.12 4.86 13.69
CA PHE A 60 1.84 4.85 12.41
C PHE A 60 1.76 6.22 11.74
N GLU A 61 2.72 6.51 10.87
CA GLU A 61 2.68 7.62 9.93
C GLU A 61 2.17 7.09 8.60
N VAL A 62 0.99 7.55 8.19
CA VAL A 62 0.43 7.19 6.87
C VAL A 62 0.97 8.15 5.83
N LEU A 63 1.62 7.59 4.81
CA LEU A 63 2.24 8.34 3.71
C LEU A 63 1.25 8.56 2.55
N GLY A 64 0.27 7.67 2.41
CA GLY A 64 -0.83 7.85 1.46
C GLY A 64 -1.59 6.57 1.16
N THR A 65 -2.72 6.72 0.48
CA THR A 65 -3.48 5.63 -0.14
C THR A 65 -3.30 5.68 -1.64
N TYR A 66 -3.07 4.53 -2.26
CA TYR A 66 -2.78 4.42 -3.69
C TYR A 66 -3.58 3.31 -4.34
N THR A 67 -3.89 3.48 -5.62
CA THR A 67 -4.49 2.43 -6.46
C THR A 67 -3.38 1.64 -7.14
N ALA A 68 -3.47 0.33 -7.08
CA ALA A 68 -2.52 -0.57 -7.71
C ALA A 68 -2.71 -0.59 -9.23
N ILE A 69 -1.61 -0.60 -9.97
CA ILE A 69 -1.61 -0.67 -11.42
C ILE A 69 -1.12 -2.05 -11.82
N GLU A 70 -1.90 -2.72 -12.66
CA GLU A 70 -1.51 -3.99 -13.27
C GLU A 70 -0.32 -3.77 -14.21
N ARG A 71 0.79 -4.46 -13.95
CA ARG A 71 1.92 -4.51 -14.87
C ARG A 71 2.10 -5.93 -15.38
N VAL A 72 2.12 -6.05 -16.71
CA VAL A 72 2.63 -7.22 -17.40
C VAL A 72 4.16 -7.08 -17.39
N LEU A 73 4.84 -7.99 -16.66
CA LEU A 73 6.30 -8.15 -16.75
C LEU A 73 6.64 -9.14 -17.85
#